data_AF-A0A850QVK5-F1
#
_entry.id   AF-A0A850QVK5-F1
#
_cell.length_a   1.000
_cell.length_b   1.000
_cell.length_c   1.000
_cell.angle_alpha   90.00
_cell.angle_beta   90.00
_cell.angle_gamma   90.00
#
_symmetry.space_group_name_H-M   'P 1'
#
loop_
_entity.id
_entity.type
_entity.pdbx_description
1 polymer ?
#
loop_
_entity_poly.entity_id
_entity_poly.type
_entity_poly.pdbx_seq_one_letter_code
_entity_poly.pdbx_strand_id
1 'polypeptide(L)'
;MLQSLYRIKAIMLKEVRQLSRDRITFGMVVMIPLIQLLLFGYAINTDVRNIPVAVVDQSQSVLGREVVQSIKATQVIAVQEHLLTPKQAEQAIVDGRVRAALILPADLANRMENRLTVGQWLVDGSDSMISSALMQLSNMPLPISSHYQSANRKSFDVALFFNPERRSAVNIVPGLLGVILTMTMILFTSA
;
A
#
# COMPACT_ATOMS: atom_id res chain seq x y z
N MET A 1 4.45 -32.75 -40.87
CA MET A 1 4.84 -32.08 -39.60
C MET A 1 6.25 -31.47 -39.65
N LEU A 2 7.30 -32.21 -40.03
CA LEU A 2 8.68 -31.66 -40.11
C LEU A 2 8.87 -30.50 -41.11
N GLN A 3 8.21 -30.56 -42.28
CA GLN A 3 8.33 -29.49 -43.28
C GLN A 3 7.71 -28.15 -42.81
N SER A 4 6.64 -28.22 -42.01
CA SER A 4 6.01 -27.06 -41.41
C SER A 4 6.96 -26.38 -40.41
N LEU A 5 7.68 -27.17 -39.60
CA LEU A 5 8.69 -26.67 -38.66
C LEU A 5 9.87 -26.00 -39.37
N TYR A 6 10.32 -26.56 -40.50
CA TYR A 6 11.37 -25.95 -41.32
C TYR A 6 10.94 -24.61 -41.92
N ARG A 7 9.70 -24.50 -42.42
CA ARG A 7 9.15 -23.22 -42.91
C ARG A 7 9.02 -22.18 -41.80
N ILE A 8 8.49 -22.57 -40.63
CA ILE A 8 8.38 -21.67 -39.47
C ILE A 8 9.77 -21.17 -39.05
N LYS A 9 10.77 -22.05 -38.97
CA LYS A 9 12.14 -21.67 -38.64
C LYS A 9 12.75 -20.71 -39.67
N ALA A 10 12.52 -20.95 -40.96
CA ALA A 10 13.00 -20.08 -42.03
C ALA A 10 12.35 -18.68 -41.98
N ILE A 11 11.05 -18.62 -41.70
CA ILE A 11 10.33 -17.35 -41.53
C ILE A 11 10.82 -16.62 -40.28
N MET A 12 10.95 -17.31 -39.14
CA MET A 12 11.51 -16.74 -37.91
C MET A 12 12.90 -16.14 -38.12
N LEU A 13 13.80 -16.86 -38.79
CA LEU A 13 15.15 -16.36 -39.10
C LEU A 13 15.13 -15.13 -40.00
N LYS A 14 14.19 -15.07 -40.96
CA LYS A 14 14.01 -13.88 -41.81
C LYS A 14 13.55 -12.69 -40.98
N GLU A 15 12.51 -12.85 -40.17
CA GLU A 15 11.95 -11.78 -39.35
C GLU A 15 12.93 -11.28 -38.29
N VAL A 16 13.64 -12.17 -37.58
CA VAL A 16 14.67 -11.78 -36.60
C VAL A 16 15.81 -11.01 -37.28
N ARG A 17 16.23 -11.45 -38.48
CA ARG A 17 17.28 -10.74 -39.24
C ARG A 17 16.80 -9.36 -39.70
N GLN A 18 15.53 -9.25 -40.11
CA GLN A 18 14.91 -7.99 -40.49
C GLN A 18 14.80 -7.04 -39.30
N LEU A 19 14.34 -7.53 -38.15
CA LEU A 19 14.26 -6.76 -36.91
C LEU A 19 15.64 -6.27 -36.46
N SER A 20 16.66 -7.14 -36.48
CA SER A 20 18.03 -6.78 -36.06
C SER A 20 18.69 -5.71 -36.94
N ARG A 21 18.24 -5.57 -38.20
CA ARG A 21 18.79 -4.58 -39.15
C ARG A 21 18.16 -3.20 -38.95
N ASP A 22 16.91 -3.16 -38.49
CA ASP A 22 16.26 -1.95 -38.05
C ASP A 22 16.65 -1.64 -36.59
N ARG A 23 17.79 -0.96 -36.43
CA ARG A 23 18.37 -0.65 -35.12
C ARG A 23 17.44 0.19 -34.23
N ILE A 24 16.58 1.01 -34.83
CA ILE A 24 15.64 1.87 -34.11
C ILE A 24 14.51 1.00 -33.56
N THR A 25 13.89 0.18 -34.41
CA THR A 25 12.81 -0.74 -34.01
C THR A 25 13.30 -1.78 -33.01
N PHE A 26 14.47 -2.39 -33.25
CA PHE A 26 15.09 -3.31 -32.30
C PHE A 26 15.39 -2.64 -30.95
N GLY A 27 15.93 -1.41 -31.00
CA GLY A 27 16.19 -0.61 -29.82
C GLY A 27 14.93 -0.34 -29.03
N MET A 28 13.83 0.07 -29.66
CA MET A 28 12.55 0.32 -28.97
C MET A 28 11.98 -0.95 -28.33
N VAL A 29 11.95 -2.07 -29.06
CA VAL A 29 11.39 -3.34 -28.59
C VAL A 29 12.14 -3.89 -27.37
N VAL A 30 13.45 -3.65 -27.28
CA VAL A 30 14.27 -4.12 -26.14
C VAL A 30 14.37 -3.07 -25.03
N MET A 31 14.63 -1.81 -25.37
CA MET A 31 14.91 -0.76 -24.40
C MET A 31 13.66 -0.28 -23.67
N ILE A 32 12.50 -0.18 -24.34
CA ILE A 32 11.27 0.29 -23.67
C ILE A 32 10.87 -0.66 -22.52
N PRO A 33 10.77 -1.99 -22.72
CA PRO A 33 10.49 -2.91 -21.62
C PRO A 33 11.57 -2.91 -20.54
N LEU A 34 12.84 -2.73 -20.92
CA LEU A 34 13.95 -2.68 -19.96
C LEU A 34 13.86 -1.44 -19.05
N ILE A 35 13.57 -0.28 -19.65
CA ILE A 35 13.34 0.97 -18.93
C ILE A 35 12.09 0.84 -18.05
N GLN A 36 11.00 0.27 -18.56
CA GLN A 36 9.80 0.01 -17.77
C GLN A 36 10.09 -0.92 -16.58
N LEU A 37 10.86 -1.99 -16.78
CA LEU A 37 11.27 -2.91 -15.71
C LEU A 37 12.11 -2.19 -14.66
N LEU A 38 13.05 -1.34 -15.06
CA LEU A 38 13.86 -0.55 -14.13
C LEU A 38 13.01 0.50 -13.39
N LEU A 39 12.14 1.21 -14.11
CA LEU A 39 11.24 2.20 -13.54
C LEU A 39 10.28 1.56 -12.55
N PHE A 40 9.63 0.45 -12.89
CA PHE A 40 8.75 -0.27 -11.97
C PHE A 40 9.52 -0.96 -10.85
N GLY A 41 10.68 -1.55 -11.13
CA GLY A 41 11.54 -2.13 -10.09
C GLY A 41 12.03 -1.11 -9.07
N TYR A 42 12.21 0.14 -9.49
CA TYR A 42 12.56 1.25 -8.60
C TYR A 42 11.33 1.93 -7.96
N ALA A 43 10.23 2.08 -8.70
CA ALA A 43 9.01 2.76 -8.24
C ALA A 43 8.14 1.89 -7.33
N ILE A 44 8.15 0.57 -7.51
CA ILE A 44 7.49 -0.38 -6.61
C ILE A 44 8.40 -0.57 -5.40
N ASN A 45 8.36 0.39 -4.48
CA ASN A 45 8.97 0.26 -3.17
C ASN A 45 7.91 -0.29 -2.22
N THR A 46 7.97 -1.58 -1.88
CA THR A 46 6.98 -2.24 -0.98
C THR A 46 7.12 -1.83 0.50
N ASP A 47 8.22 -1.18 0.87
CA ASP A 47 8.49 -0.77 2.24
C ASP A 47 7.87 0.61 2.51
N VAL A 48 6.63 0.62 3.00
CA VAL A 48 5.98 1.85 3.45
C VAL A 48 6.59 2.29 4.78
N ARG A 49 7.27 3.44 4.77
CA ARG A 49 7.85 4.07 5.98
C ARG A 49 7.38 5.50 6.09
N ASN A 50 7.40 6.04 7.31
CA ASN A 50 7.05 7.44 7.60
C ASN A 50 5.63 7.85 7.15
N ILE A 51 4.64 6.97 7.30
CA ILE A 51 3.24 7.32 7.03
C ILE A 51 2.85 8.48 7.96
N PRO A 52 2.39 9.63 7.44
CA PRO A 52 2.02 10.76 8.26
C PRO A 52 0.73 10.44 9.02
N VAL A 53 0.84 10.39 10.35
CA VAL A 53 -0.23 9.94 11.26
C VAL A 53 -0.54 11.02 12.29
N ALA A 54 -1.83 11.21 12.57
CA ALA A 54 -2.28 11.95 13.74
C ALA A 54 -2.53 11.01 14.94
N VAL A 55 -2.24 11.46 16.15
CA VAL A 55 -2.54 10.70 17.38
C VAL A 55 -3.60 11.43 18.18
N VAL A 56 -4.70 10.75 18.48
CA VAL A 56 -5.75 11.20 19.40
C VAL A 56 -5.62 10.42 20.70
N ASP A 57 -4.99 11.02 21.70
CA ASP A 57 -4.86 10.41 23.03
C ASP A 57 -5.88 10.99 24.01
N GLN A 58 -6.98 10.27 24.21
CA GLN A 58 -8.00 10.60 25.20
C GLN A 58 -7.66 10.04 26.60
N SER A 59 -6.72 9.09 26.68
CA SER A 59 -6.31 8.49 27.96
C SER A 59 -5.38 9.40 28.75
N GLN A 60 -4.58 10.23 28.04
CA GLN A 60 -3.49 11.05 28.59
C GLN A 60 -2.54 10.30 29.54
N SER A 61 -2.51 8.97 29.41
CA SER A 61 -1.86 8.07 30.36
C SER A 61 -0.39 7.81 29.97
N VAL A 62 0.41 7.36 30.94
CA VAL A 62 1.80 6.90 30.67
C VAL A 62 1.78 5.75 29.66
N LEU A 63 0.83 4.82 29.81
CA LEU A 63 0.62 3.69 28.90
C LEU A 63 0.35 4.14 27.47
N GLY A 64 -0.50 5.15 27.26
CA GLY A 64 -0.78 5.69 25.93
C GLY A 64 0.47 6.22 25.25
N ARG A 65 1.32 6.94 25.99
CA ARG A 65 2.61 7.44 25.48
C ARG A 65 3.56 6.30 25.11
N GLU A 66 3.67 5.26 25.93
CA GLU A 66 4.52 4.09 25.63
C GLU A 66 4.06 3.33 24.39
N VAL A 67 2.74 3.17 24.20
CA VAL A 67 2.17 2.56 22.99
C VAL A 67 2.57 3.38 21.75
N VAL A 68 2.40 4.70 21.80
CA VAL A 68 2.77 5.58 20.67
C VAL A 68 4.27 5.50 20.37
N GLN A 69 5.13 5.48 21.38
CA GLN A 69 6.57 5.34 21.19
C GLN A 69 6.95 3.98 20.60
N SER A 70 6.29 2.90 21.04
CA SER A 70 6.52 1.55 20.51
C SER A 70 6.16 1.47 19.03
N ILE A 71 5.03 2.06 18.63
CA ILE A 71 4.62 2.09 17.22
C ILE A 71 5.58 2.99 16.41
N LYS A 72 5.99 4.14 16.96
CA LYS A 72 6.97 5.03 16.30
C LYS A 72 8.33 4.34 16.08
N ALA A 73 8.75 3.46 16.99
CA ALA A 73 9.97 2.68 16.87
C ALA A 73 9.98 1.72 15.66
N THR A 74 8.81 1.33 15.13
CA THR A 74 8.71 0.49 13.92
C THR A 74 9.11 1.22 12.63
N GLN A 75 9.23 2.56 12.66
CA GLN A 75 9.47 3.44 11.50
C GLN A 75 8.38 3.39 10.41
N VAL A 76 7.30 2.63 10.61
CA VAL A 76 6.17 2.58 9.67
C VAL A 76 5.41 3.91 9.69
N ILE A 77 5.29 4.54 10.86
CA ILE A 77 4.57 5.80 11.05
C ILE A 77 5.49 6.98 11.40
N ALA A 78 5.07 8.16 10.99
CA ALA A 78 5.60 9.44 11.44
C ALA A 78 4.45 10.25 12.07
N VAL A 79 4.52 10.45 13.39
CA VAL A 79 3.53 11.25 14.11
C VAL A 79 3.74 12.72 13.75
N GLN A 80 2.78 13.32 13.03
CA GLN A 80 2.85 14.73 12.62
C GLN A 80 2.11 15.65 13.59
N GLU A 81 0.93 15.22 14.05
CA GLU A 81 0.05 16.04 14.88
C GLU A 81 -0.54 15.22 16.03
N HIS A 82 -0.70 15.87 17.18
CA HIS A 82 -1.49 15.36 18.29
C HIS A 82 -2.82 16.11 18.31
N LEU A 83 -3.92 15.39 18.19
CA LEU A 83 -5.26 15.93 18.11
C LEU A 83 -6.07 15.55 19.35
N LEU A 84 -7.05 16.37 19.72
CA LEU A 84 -7.80 16.18 20.95
C LEU A 84 -9.04 15.31 20.75
N THR A 85 -9.59 15.29 19.54
CA THR A 85 -10.86 14.61 19.25
C THR A 85 -10.78 13.75 17.99
N PRO A 86 -11.52 12.63 17.92
CA PRO A 86 -11.61 11.81 16.72
C PRO A 86 -12.12 12.58 15.51
N LYS A 87 -13.03 13.54 15.72
CA LYS A 87 -13.57 14.39 14.65
C LYS A 87 -12.52 15.30 14.01
N GLN A 88 -11.58 15.83 14.80
CA GLN A 88 -10.44 16.57 14.25
C GLN A 88 -9.51 15.67 13.44
N ALA A 89 -9.33 14.42 13.87
CA ALA A 89 -8.53 13.44 13.14
C ALA A 89 -9.16 13.05 11.81
N GLU A 90 -10.48 12.86 11.79
CA GLU A 90 -11.25 12.64 10.57
C GLU A 90 -11.08 13.82 9.59
N GLN A 91 -11.24 15.05 10.07
CA GLN A 91 -11.03 16.25 9.25
C GLN A 91 -9.60 16.33 8.72
N ALA A 92 -8.59 16.02 9.54
CA ALA A 92 -7.19 16.03 9.11
C ALA A 92 -6.88 14.98 8.02
N ILE A 93 -7.59 13.84 8.02
CA ILE A 93 -7.53 12.85 6.94
C ILE A 93 -8.20 13.39 5.67
N VAL A 94 -9.40 13.97 5.80
CA VAL A 94 -10.14 14.55 4.67
C VAL A 94 -9.39 15.72 4.02
N ASP A 95 -8.75 16.56 4.83
CA ASP A 95 -7.92 17.68 4.38
C ASP A 95 -6.60 17.21 3.74
N GLY A 96 -6.27 15.91 3.81
CA GLY A 96 -5.03 15.33 3.30
C GLY A 96 -3.78 15.69 4.10
N ARG A 97 -3.93 16.26 5.32
CA ARG A 97 -2.80 16.59 6.20
C ARG A 97 -2.13 15.34 6.77
N VAL A 98 -2.92 14.33 7.08
CA VAL A 98 -2.45 13.01 7.52
C VAL A 98 -3.13 11.90 6.72
N ARG A 99 -2.48 10.74 6.63
CA ARG A 99 -3.01 9.57 5.91
C ARG A 99 -3.74 8.58 6.81
N ALA A 100 -3.50 8.67 8.12
CA ALA A 100 -4.21 7.88 9.11
C ALA A 100 -4.18 8.57 10.48
N ALA A 101 -5.02 8.09 11.39
CA ALA A 101 -5.04 8.52 12.77
C ALA A 101 -5.14 7.34 13.74
N LEU A 102 -4.38 7.39 14.83
CA LEU A 102 -4.49 6.45 15.94
C LEU A 102 -5.34 7.05 17.04
N ILE A 103 -6.45 6.41 17.38
CA ILE A 103 -7.35 6.81 18.44
C ILE A 103 -7.10 5.91 19.66
N LEU A 104 -6.60 6.52 20.72
CA LEU A 104 -6.43 5.90 22.04
C LEU A 104 -7.57 6.39 22.96
N PRO A 105 -8.47 5.49 23.35
CA PRO A 105 -9.65 5.83 24.16
C PRO A 105 -9.30 6.04 25.63
N ALA A 106 -10.16 6.76 26.37
CA ALA A 106 -9.91 7.11 27.77
C ALA A 106 -9.75 5.91 28.72
N ASP A 107 -10.44 4.81 28.43
CA ASP A 107 -10.41 3.55 29.19
C ASP A 107 -9.30 2.59 28.73
N LEU A 108 -8.23 3.12 28.11
CA LEU A 108 -7.04 2.38 27.66
C LEU A 108 -6.53 1.38 28.70
N ALA A 109 -6.32 1.82 29.94
CA ALA A 109 -5.76 0.99 31.00
C ALA A 109 -6.66 -0.22 31.32
N ASN A 110 -7.98 0.00 31.35
CA ASN A 110 -8.97 -1.05 31.62
C ASN A 110 -9.11 -2.01 30.42
N ARG A 111 -9.02 -1.50 29.19
CA ARG A 111 -8.94 -2.35 27.99
C ARG A 111 -7.67 -3.19 27.98
N MET A 112 -6.57 -2.61 28.47
CA MET A 112 -5.30 -3.31 28.64
C MET A 112 -5.42 -4.45 29.66
N GLU A 113 -6.00 -4.20 30.81
CA GLU A 113 -6.18 -5.23 31.84
C GLU A 113 -7.09 -6.38 31.37
N ASN A 114 -8.15 -6.05 30.62
CA ASN A 114 -9.14 -7.02 30.13
C ASN A 114 -8.80 -7.68 28.78
N ARG A 115 -7.60 -7.46 28.22
CA ARG A 115 -7.21 -8.03 26.91
C ARG A 115 -8.16 -7.67 25.77
N LEU A 116 -8.66 -6.43 25.80
CA LEU A 116 -9.47 -5.82 24.75
C LEU A 116 -8.59 -5.03 23.77
N THR A 117 -9.17 -4.59 22.65
CA THR A 117 -8.48 -3.76 21.65
C THR A 117 -7.99 -2.45 22.27
N VAL A 118 -6.70 -2.17 22.15
CA VAL A 118 -6.03 -1.07 22.85
C VAL A 118 -6.35 0.28 22.20
N GLY A 119 -6.56 0.29 20.88
CA GLY A 119 -6.96 1.49 20.17
C GLY A 119 -7.51 1.18 18.78
N GLN A 120 -7.91 2.22 18.08
CA GLN A 120 -8.47 2.13 16.74
C GLN A 120 -7.65 2.98 15.77
N TRP A 121 -7.26 2.37 14.65
CA TRP A 121 -6.71 3.05 13.50
C TRP A 121 -7.83 3.53 12.60
N LEU A 122 -7.80 4.80 12.25
CA LEU A 122 -8.61 5.40 11.21
C LEU A 122 -7.71 5.63 9.99
N VAL A 123 -8.00 5.00 8.86
CA VAL A 123 -7.10 5.01 7.70
C VAL A 123 -7.80 5.55 6.46
N ASP A 124 -7.11 6.40 5.72
CA ASP A 124 -7.49 6.76 4.35
C ASP A 124 -7.31 5.54 3.43
N GLY A 125 -8.41 4.86 3.13
CA GLY A 125 -8.39 3.66 2.28
C GLY A 125 -8.35 3.94 0.77
N SER A 126 -8.10 5.19 0.35
CA SER A 126 -7.75 5.48 -1.05
C SER A 126 -6.40 4.88 -1.45
N ASP A 127 -5.46 4.78 -0.49
CA ASP A 127 -4.15 4.15 -0.68
C ASP A 127 -4.14 2.72 -0.09
N SER A 128 -4.20 1.74 -0.99
CA SER A 128 -4.17 0.31 -0.60
C SER A 128 -2.86 -0.10 0.07
N MET A 129 -1.77 0.59 -0.24
CA MET A 129 -0.45 0.29 0.27
C MET A 129 -0.33 0.75 1.73
N ILE A 130 -0.72 2.00 2.01
CA ILE A 130 -0.80 2.54 3.39
C ILE A 130 -1.74 1.70 4.24
N SER A 131 -2.91 1.35 3.71
CA SER A 131 -3.89 0.49 4.39
C SER A 131 -3.29 -0.87 4.77
N SER A 132 -2.51 -1.49 3.88
CA SER A 132 -1.86 -2.77 4.14
C SER A 132 -0.76 -2.69 5.20
N ALA A 133 0.02 -1.61 5.21
CA ALA A 133 1.09 -1.38 6.19
C ALA A 133 0.52 -1.16 7.60
N LEU A 134 -0.53 -0.35 7.72
CA LEU A 134 -1.19 -0.08 9.02
C LEU A 134 -1.92 -1.33 9.56
N MET A 135 -2.42 -2.20 8.68
CA MET A 135 -2.96 -3.50 9.10
C MET A 135 -1.90 -4.44 9.65
N GLN A 136 -0.64 -4.37 9.22
CA GLN A 136 0.42 -5.16 9.87
C GLN A 136 0.66 -4.65 11.30
N LEU A 137 0.59 -3.32 11.52
CA LEU A 137 0.70 -2.74 12.87
C LEU A 137 -0.45 -3.15 13.79
N SER A 138 -1.63 -3.49 13.25
CA SER A 138 -2.77 -3.91 14.10
C SER A 138 -2.50 -5.19 14.88
N ASN A 139 -1.56 -6.02 14.41
CA ASN A 139 -1.15 -7.27 15.04
C ASN A 139 0.21 -7.16 15.72
N MET A 140 0.76 -5.95 15.87
CA MET A 140 2.05 -5.75 16.50
C MET A 140 2.01 -6.20 17.98
N PRO A 141 3.04 -6.92 18.45
CA PRO A 141 3.21 -7.21 19.87
C PRO A 141 3.53 -5.92 20.63
N LEU A 142 2.72 -5.60 21.63
CA LEU A 142 2.96 -4.46 22.50
C LEU A 142 3.97 -4.85 23.60
N PRO A 143 5.05 -4.08 23.79
CA PRO A 143 6.12 -4.44 24.75
C PRO A 143 5.69 -4.32 26.22
N ILE A 144 4.49 -3.77 26.48
CA ILE A 144 4.07 -3.33 27.82
C ILE A 144 3.52 -4.50 28.66
N SER A 145 3.39 -5.72 28.12
CA SER A 145 3.09 -6.88 28.97
C SER A 145 3.52 -8.20 28.33
N SER A 146 4.37 -8.95 29.02
CA SER A 146 4.60 -10.39 28.78
C SER A 146 3.31 -11.23 28.82
N HIS A 147 2.23 -10.67 29.39
CA HIS A 147 0.88 -11.26 29.46
C HIS A 147 -0.02 -10.94 28.25
N TYR A 148 0.40 -10.07 27.33
CA TYR A 148 -0.31 -9.72 26.10
C TYR A 148 0.08 -10.59 24.90
N GLN A 149 0.84 -11.65 25.13
CA GLN A 149 1.15 -12.67 24.13
C GLN A 149 -0.03 -13.65 23.98
N SER A 150 -1.19 -13.16 23.55
CA SER A 150 -2.22 -14.06 23.04
C SER A 150 -2.17 -14.00 21.52
N ALA A 151 -1.58 -15.04 20.92
CA ALA A 151 -1.25 -15.19 19.51
C ALA A 151 -2.44 -15.13 18.51
N ASN A 152 -3.61 -14.64 18.91
CA ASN A 152 -4.82 -14.68 18.08
C ASN A 152 -5.82 -13.53 18.31
N ARG A 153 -5.44 -12.42 18.96
CA ARG A 153 -6.29 -11.23 19.09
C ARG A 153 -5.56 -9.99 18.57
N LYS A 154 -6.26 -9.20 17.75
CA LYS A 154 -5.74 -7.94 17.20
C LYS A 154 -5.49 -6.94 18.33
N SER A 155 -4.30 -6.36 18.39
CA SER A 155 -3.93 -5.33 19.37
C SER A 155 -4.68 -4.01 19.09
N PHE A 156 -4.94 -3.72 17.81
CA PHE A 156 -5.69 -2.56 17.36
C PHE A 156 -6.81 -2.95 16.40
N ASP A 157 -7.90 -2.17 16.44
CA ASP A 157 -8.93 -2.24 15.40
C ASP A 157 -8.59 -1.29 14.24
N VAL A 158 -9.01 -1.59 13.02
CA VAL A 158 -8.71 -0.77 11.83
C VAL A 158 -10.00 -0.43 11.10
N ALA A 159 -10.38 0.84 11.13
CA ALA A 159 -11.49 1.40 10.37
C ALA A 159 -10.96 2.13 9.11
N LEU A 160 -11.47 1.74 7.95
CA LEU A 160 -11.16 2.36 6.65
C LEU A 160 -12.21 3.43 6.36
N PHE A 161 -11.76 4.67 6.17
CA PHE A 161 -12.64 5.82 5.93
C PHE A 161 -13.13 5.87 4.47
N PHE A 162 -12.26 5.48 3.53
CA PHE A 162 -12.58 5.37 2.11
C PHE A 162 -12.41 3.89 1.69
N ASN A 163 -13.37 3.31 0.98
CA ASN A 163 -13.40 1.90 0.55
C ASN A 163 -13.42 0.83 1.68
N PRO A 164 -14.47 0.80 2.53
CA PRO A 164 -14.61 -0.19 3.61
C PRO A 164 -14.70 -1.65 3.11
N GLU A 165 -15.20 -1.88 1.88
CA GLU A 165 -15.36 -3.22 1.30
C GLU A 165 -14.10 -3.73 0.56
N ARG A 166 -13.03 -2.93 0.45
CA ARG A 166 -11.79 -3.28 -0.29
C ARG A 166 -12.06 -3.79 -1.70
N ARG A 167 -12.98 -3.14 -2.43
CA ARG A 167 -13.25 -3.54 -3.81
C ARG A 167 -12.07 -3.13 -4.67
N SER A 168 -11.16 -4.07 -4.94
CA SER A 168 -9.97 -3.86 -5.79
C SER A 168 -10.33 -3.29 -7.17
N ALA A 169 -11.56 -3.55 -7.64
CA ALA A 169 -12.10 -2.95 -8.86
C ALA A 169 -12.06 -1.41 -8.85
N VAL A 170 -12.29 -0.75 -7.72
CA VAL A 170 -12.33 0.72 -7.64
C VAL A 170 -10.94 1.34 -7.88
N ASN A 171 -9.87 0.63 -7.51
CA ASN A 171 -8.50 1.10 -7.73
C ASN A 171 -7.90 0.62 -9.06
N ILE A 172 -8.26 -0.59 -9.52
CA ILE A 172 -7.62 -1.24 -10.67
C ILE A 172 -8.31 -0.89 -12.00
N VAL A 173 -9.64 -0.74 -12.02
CA VAL A 173 -10.43 -0.53 -13.25
C VAL A 173 -10.00 0.73 -14.03
N PRO A 174 -9.76 1.90 -13.39
CA PRO A 174 -9.32 3.09 -14.12
C PRO A 174 -7.97 2.89 -14.82
N GLY A 175 -7.01 2.22 -14.16
CA GLY A 175 -5.70 1.91 -14.75
C GLY A 175 -5.80 0.93 -15.92
N LEU A 176 -6.64 -0.11 -15.77
CA LEU A 176 -6.89 -1.09 -16.82
C LEU A 176 -7.56 -0.45 -18.05
N LEU A 177 -8.49 0.48 -17.86
CA LEU A 177 -9.10 1.24 -18.96
C LEU A 177 -8.06 2.06 -19.71
N GLY A 178 -7.15 2.74 -19.01
CA GLY A 178 -6.05 3.47 -19.64
C GLY A 178 -5.14 2.58 -20.49
N VAL A 179 -4.79 1.40 -19.99
CA VAL A 179 -3.97 0.40 -20.71
C VAL A 179 -4.71 -0.18 -21.92
N ILE A 180 -5.98 -0.54 -21.75
CA ILE A 180 -6.81 -1.05 -22.86
C ILE A 180 -6.92 0.02 -23.94
N LEU A 181 -7.30 1.25 -23.59
CA LEU A 181 -7.45 2.34 -24.55
C LEU A 181 -6.15 2.62 -25.31
N THR A 182 -5.01 2.70 -24.62
CA THR A 182 -3.71 2.93 -25.25
C THR A 182 -3.29 1.76 -26.16
N MET A 183 -3.43 0.51 -25.72
CA MET A 183 -3.16 -0.66 -26.57
C MET A 183 -4.05 -0.68 -27.81
N THR A 184 -5.35 -0.40 -27.65
CA THR A 184 -6.31 -0.44 -28.77
C THR A 184 -6.00 0.68 -29.78
N MET A 185 -5.67 1.88 -29.30
CA MET A 185 -5.33 3.03 -30.13
C MET A 185 -4.00 2.83 -30.88
N ILE A 186 -3.00 2.22 -30.24
CA ILE A 186 -1.75 1.80 -30.91
C ILE A 186 -2.08 0.80 -32.02
N LEU A 187 -2.90 -0.22 -31.74
CA LEU A 187 -3.26 -1.25 -32.70
C LEU A 187 -3.99 -0.67 -33.92
N PHE A 188 -4.95 0.24 -33.70
CA PHE A 188 -5.68 0.94 -34.78
C PHE A 188 -4.85 1.96 -35.56
N THR A 189 -3.84 2.58 -34.93
CA THR A 189 -2.95 3.54 -35.62
C THR A 189 -1.80 2.83 -36.34
N SER A 190 -1.47 1.60 -35.94
CA SER A 190 -0.40 0.79 -36.53
C SER A 190 -0.82 -0.07 -37.72
N ALA A 191 -2.14 -0.16 -37.99
CA ALA A 191 -2.72 -0.83 -39.15
C ALA A 191 -2.96 0.18 -40.29
#